data_AF-A0A4Q4VTL5-F1
#
_entry.id   AF-A0A4Q4VTL5-F1
#
_cell.length_a   1.000
_cell.length_b   1.000
_cell.length_c   1.000
_cell.angle_alpha   90.00
_cell.angle_beta   90.00
_cell.angle_gamma   90.00
#
_symmetry.space_group_name_H-M   'P 1'
#
loop_
_entity.id
_entity.type
_entity.pdbx_description
1 polymer ?
#
loop_
_entity_poly.entity_id
_entity_poly.type
_entity_poly.pdbx_seq_one_letter_code
_entity_poly.pdbx_strand_id
1 'polypeptide(L)'
;MSSRGNLGAVGIDIAVTTEPYFHSKSKVIAASDFYTRSARDPETPVEQVYLTGFDTLVRIFNPRYYDADGSMAAALDPFFARSSLRVTMRPDAGWGDAEEQWKYLDGLRRGGGLAEIGGRAEWAQRVEMVDSRGNGDPVISSTKVREAVAGQDWDRLRTLVSGRVAEWIRKEGLYSQDEG
;
A
#
# COMPACT_ATOMS: atom_id res chain seq x y z
N MET A 1 -32.05 -15.23 7.68
CA MET A 1 -30.78 -15.95 7.40
C MET A 1 -30.65 -16.07 5.89
N SER A 2 -29.92 -15.12 5.27
CA SER A 2 -29.74 -15.11 3.82
C SER A 2 -28.70 -16.18 3.44
N SER A 3 -29.06 -17.06 2.51
CA SER A 3 -28.15 -18.09 1.99
C SER A 3 -26.93 -17.39 1.37
N ARG A 4 -25.78 -17.46 2.02
CA ARG A 4 -24.50 -17.13 1.38
C ARG A 4 -24.32 -18.16 0.26
N GLY A 5 -24.70 -17.77 -0.96
CA GLY A 5 -24.45 -18.55 -2.15
C GLY A 5 -22.98 -18.94 -2.19
N ASN A 6 -22.71 -20.16 -2.67
CA ASN A 6 -21.36 -20.68 -2.92
C ASN A 6 -20.48 -19.54 -3.48
N LEU A 7 -19.58 -19.00 -2.67
CA LEU A 7 -18.87 -17.74 -2.96
C LEU A 7 -17.86 -17.86 -4.11
N GLY A 8 -17.88 -19.00 -4.83
CA GLY A 8 -16.95 -19.29 -5.90
C GLY A 8 -15.53 -19.33 -5.38
N ALA A 9 -14.60 -19.49 -6.30
CA ALA A 9 -13.18 -19.34 -6.01
C ALA A 9 -12.75 -17.93 -6.46
N VAL A 10 -11.87 -17.27 -5.72
CA VAL A 10 -11.50 -15.86 -5.97
C VAL A 10 -10.36 -15.79 -6.99
N GLY A 11 -10.58 -15.09 -8.10
CA GLY A 11 -9.56 -14.84 -9.12
C GLY A 11 -8.68 -13.64 -8.78
N ILE A 12 -9.24 -12.44 -8.80
CA ILE A 12 -8.64 -11.18 -8.35
C ILE A 12 -9.74 -10.37 -7.67
N ASP A 13 -9.45 -9.75 -6.54
CA ASP A 13 -10.40 -8.95 -5.78
C ASP A 13 -9.69 -7.80 -5.04
N ILE A 14 -10.45 -6.81 -4.57
CA ILE A 14 -9.96 -5.67 -3.78
C ILE A 14 -10.75 -5.63 -2.47
N ALA A 15 -10.05 -5.87 -1.35
CA ALA A 15 -10.63 -5.78 -0.02
C ALA A 15 -10.45 -4.39 0.58
N VAL A 16 -11.47 -3.92 1.30
CA VAL A 16 -11.40 -2.72 2.17
C VAL A 16 -11.74 -3.13 3.59
N THR A 17 -10.94 -2.69 4.55
CA THR A 17 -11.11 -3.02 5.98
C THR A 17 -11.00 -1.76 6.84
N THR A 18 -11.67 -1.78 8.00
CA THR A 18 -11.61 -0.72 9.02
C THR A 18 -10.33 -0.77 9.86
N GLU A 19 -9.54 -1.85 9.74
CA GLU A 19 -8.28 -2.00 10.47
C GLU A 19 -7.26 -0.92 10.07
N PRO A 20 -6.57 -0.28 11.03
CA PRO A 20 -5.71 0.85 10.71
C PRO A 20 -4.35 0.44 10.14
N TYR A 21 -3.80 -0.72 10.55
CA TYR A 21 -2.45 -1.15 10.21
C TYR A 21 -2.44 -2.30 9.18
N PHE A 22 -1.49 -2.28 8.25
CA PHE A 22 -1.43 -3.27 7.15
C PHE A 22 -1.39 -4.73 7.66
N HIS A 23 -0.65 -5.01 8.74
CA HIS A 23 -0.57 -6.35 9.33
C HIS A 23 -1.91 -6.78 9.96
N SER A 24 -2.64 -5.85 10.59
CA SER A 24 -4.02 -6.07 11.07
C SER A 24 -5.00 -6.30 9.93
N LYS A 25 -4.89 -5.52 8.84
CA LYS A 25 -5.67 -5.75 7.61
C LYS A 25 -5.45 -7.17 7.10
N SER A 26 -4.19 -7.60 7.01
CA SER A 26 -3.83 -8.93 6.50
C SER A 26 -4.41 -10.04 7.36
N LYS A 27 -4.36 -9.88 8.69
CA LYS A 27 -4.93 -10.81 9.65
C LYS A 27 -6.45 -10.95 9.48
N VAL A 28 -7.19 -9.84 9.36
CA VAL A 28 -8.65 -9.87 9.19
C VAL A 28 -9.05 -10.45 7.83
N ILE A 29 -8.32 -10.12 6.76
CA ILE A 29 -8.56 -10.72 5.43
C ILE A 29 -8.31 -12.23 5.47
N ALA A 30 -7.23 -12.67 6.12
CA ALA A 30 -6.91 -14.09 6.26
C ALA A 30 -7.91 -14.88 7.10
N ALA A 31 -8.57 -14.22 8.06
CA ALA A 31 -9.63 -14.81 8.89
C ALA A 31 -11.02 -14.74 8.23
N SER A 32 -11.14 -14.13 7.04
CA SER A 32 -12.40 -14.01 6.32
C SER A 32 -12.78 -15.34 5.67
N ASP A 33 -14.01 -15.79 5.89
CA ASP A 33 -14.59 -16.97 5.21
C ASP A 33 -14.64 -16.80 3.67
N PHE A 34 -14.53 -15.55 3.18
CA PHE A 34 -14.61 -15.23 1.75
C PHE A 34 -13.33 -15.61 1.00
N TYR A 35 -12.14 -15.39 1.57
CA TYR A 35 -10.85 -15.61 0.90
C TYR A 35 -10.25 -16.99 1.20
N THR A 36 -11.11 -18.00 1.29
CA THR A 36 -10.70 -19.36 1.69
C THR A 36 -10.20 -20.21 0.52
N ARG A 37 -10.57 -19.89 -0.73
CA ARG A 37 -10.18 -20.66 -1.93
C ARG A 37 -9.79 -19.75 -3.09
N SER A 38 -8.60 -19.98 -3.62
CA SER A 38 -8.15 -19.37 -4.87
C SER A 38 -8.83 -20.02 -6.07
N ALA A 39 -9.21 -19.21 -7.07
CA ALA A 39 -9.75 -19.71 -8.35
C ALA A 39 -8.74 -20.45 -9.20
N ARG A 40 -7.45 -20.22 -8.97
CA ARG A 40 -6.37 -20.91 -9.69
C ARG A 40 -6.07 -22.27 -9.08
N ASP A 41 -6.10 -22.35 -7.76
CA ASP A 41 -5.81 -23.58 -7.01
C ASP A 41 -6.49 -23.54 -5.63
N PRO A 42 -7.55 -24.34 -5.41
CA PRO A 42 -8.27 -24.39 -4.13
C PRO A 42 -7.42 -24.86 -2.93
N GLU A 43 -6.33 -25.58 -3.15
CA GLU A 43 -5.43 -26.06 -2.09
C GLU A 43 -4.40 -25.01 -1.66
N THR A 44 -4.23 -23.96 -2.47
CA THR A 44 -3.33 -22.85 -2.18
C THR A 44 -4.13 -21.68 -1.58
N PRO A 45 -3.76 -21.18 -0.37
CA PRO A 45 -4.37 -19.99 0.20
C PRO A 45 -4.28 -18.78 -0.74
N VAL A 46 -5.29 -17.90 -0.69
CA VAL A 46 -5.28 -16.67 -1.49
C VAL A 46 -4.10 -15.79 -1.08
N GLU A 47 -3.19 -15.52 -2.02
CA GLU A 47 -2.08 -14.58 -1.80
C GLU A 47 -2.61 -13.16 -1.65
N GLN A 48 -2.08 -12.42 -0.67
CA GLN A 48 -2.41 -11.02 -0.49
C GLN A 48 -1.28 -10.12 -1.00
N VAL A 49 -1.52 -9.37 -2.06
CA VAL A 49 -0.53 -8.40 -2.60
C VAL A 49 -0.88 -7.00 -2.13
N TYR A 50 0.02 -6.37 -1.38
CA TYR A 50 -0.14 -4.99 -0.91
C TYR A 50 0.58 -4.04 -1.85
N LEU A 51 -0.18 -3.10 -2.43
CA LEU A 51 0.35 -2.04 -3.28
C LEU A 51 0.77 -0.86 -2.40
N THR A 52 2.02 -0.44 -2.52
CA THR A 52 2.62 0.57 -1.64
C THR A 52 3.62 1.44 -2.42
N GLY A 53 3.93 2.63 -1.90
CA GLY A 53 5.06 3.44 -2.36
C GLY A 53 6.37 3.05 -1.67
N PHE A 54 7.50 3.44 -2.25
CA PHE A 54 8.82 3.23 -1.64
C PHE A 54 8.95 3.85 -0.24
N ASP A 55 8.40 5.04 -0.02
CA ASP A 55 8.39 5.71 1.29
C ASP A 55 7.70 4.86 2.38
N THR A 56 6.66 4.13 1.99
CA THR A 56 5.93 3.24 2.88
C THR A 56 6.68 1.93 3.10
N LEU A 57 7.41 1.40 2.11
CA LEU A 57 8.34 0.28 2.31
C LEU A 57 9.37 0.61 3.40
N VAL A 58 9.99 1.79 3.33
CA VAL A 58 10.98 2.21 4.34
C VAL A 58 10.36 2.28 5.74
N ARG A 59 9.09 2.72 5.86
CA ARG A 59 8.37 2.71 7.14
C ARG A 59 8.01 1.30 7.61
N ILE A 60 7.62 0.40 6.71
CA ILE A 60 7.34 -1.00 7.04
C ILE A 60 8.57 -1.65 7.68
N PHE A 61 9.77 -1.39 7.16
CA PHE A 61 11.02 -1.91 7.73
C PHE A 61 11.66 -1.01 8.80
N ASN A 62 10.89 -0.14 9.45
CA ASN A 62 11.38 0.69 10.53
C ASN A 62 10.75 0.27 11.88
N PRO A 63 11.55 -0.17 12.87
CA PRO A 63 11.05 -0.72 14.13
C PRO A 63 10.22 0.26 14.95
N ARG A 64 10.42 1.58 14.80
CA ARG A 64 9.69 2.62 15.56
C ARG A 64 8.17 2.60 15.36
N TYR A 65 7.69 1.91 14.32
CA TYR A 65 6.27 1.79 14.04
C TYR A 65 5.60 0.59 14.73
N TYR A 66 6.35 -0.19 15.52
CA TYR A 66 5.88 -1.43 16.15
C TYR A 66 5.97 -1.41 17.68
N ASP A 67 6.36 -0.29 18.28
CA ASP A 67 6.51 -0.15 19.73
C ASP A 67 5.22 -0.49 20.49
N ALA A 68 4.05 -0.20 19.90
CA ALA A 68 2.75 -0.53 20.46
C ALA A 68 2.34 -2.01 20.29
N ASP A 69 2.91 -2.71 19.30
CA ASP A 69 2.52 -4.07 18.89
C ASP A 69 3.53 -5.13 19.35
N GLY A 70 4.44 -4.76 20.27
CA GLY A 70 5.42 -5.65 20.89
C GLY A 70 6.74 -5.74 20.14
N SER A 71 6.72 -6.13 18.86
CA SER A 71 7.93 -6.08 18.01
C SER A 71 7.61 -6.07 16.51
N MET A 72 8.56 -5.56 15.72
CA MET A 72 8.47 -5.61 14.26
C MET A 72 8.31 -7.04 13.74
N ALA A 73 9.02 -8.01 14.30
CA ALA A 73 8.89 -9.41 13.93
C ALA A 73 7.50 -9.99 14.23
N ALA A 74 6.92 -9.67 15.39
CA ALA A 74 5.58 -10.13 15.75
C ALA A 74 4.50 -9.68 14.76
N ALA A 75 4.66 -8.48 14.17
CA ALA A 75 3.76 -7.97 13.14
C ALA A 75 4.09 -8.52 11.73
N LEU A 76 5.37 -8.56 11.37
CA LEU A 76 5.81 -8.82 10.00
C LEU A 76 5.95 -10.30 9.66
N ASP A 77 6.26 -11.18 10.60
CA ASP A 77 6.32 -12.62 10.36
C ASP A 77 5.00 -13.19 9.85
N PRO A 78 3.87 -13.02 10.56
CA PRO A 78 2.62 -13.54 10.07
C PRO A 78 2.19 -12.81 8.78
N PHE A 79 2.50 -11.53 8.63
CA PHE A 79 2.20 -10.78 7.41
C PHE A 79 2.91 -11.38 6.18
N PHE A 80 4.25 -11.45 6.19
CA PHE A 80 5.03 -11.95 5.05
C PHE A 80 4.93 -13.46 4.83
N ALA A 81 4.39 -14.23 5.77
CA ALA A 81 4.06 -15.63 5.53
C ALA A 81 3.03 -15.80 4.38
N ARG A 82 2.10 -14.85 4.23
CA ARG A 82 0.96 -14.93 3.30
C ARG A 82 0.81 -13.74 2.35
N SER A 83 1.61 -12.69 2.56
CA SER A 83 1.52 -11.45 1.80
C SER A 83 2.85 -11.13 1.11
N SER A 84 2.74 -10.36 0.04
CA SER A 84 3.86 -9.75 -0.68
C SER A 84 3.61 -8.25 -0.86
N LEU A 85 4.68 -7.49 -1.03
CA LEU A 85 4.61 -6.05 -1.33
C LEU A 85 4.94 -5.84 -2.80
N ARG A 86 4.09 -5.09 -3.51
CA ARG A 86 4.42 -4.52 -4.82
C ARG A 86 4.61 -3.02 -4.65
N VAL A 87 5.87 -2.60 -4.67
CA VAL A 87 6.32 -1.27 -4.27
C VAL A 87 6.57 -0.43 -5.51
N THR A 88 5.78 0.62 -5.70
CA THR A 88 6.04 1.60 -6.76
C THR A 88 7.12 2.57 -6.30
N MET A 89 8.19 2.67 -7.09
CA MET A 89 9.26 3.63 -6.84
C MET A 89 8.74 5.06 -6.97
N ARG A 90 9.42 5.98 -6.30
CA ARG A 90 9.07 7.41 -6.35
C ARG A 90 10.35 8.24 -6.29
N PRO A 91 11.13 8.31 -7.38
CA PRO A 91 12.27 9.22 -7.44
C PRO A 91 11.79 10.65 -7.20
N ASP A 92 12.64 11.50 -6.63
CA ASP A 92 12.39 12.93 -6.35
C ASP A 92 11.44 13.23 -5.17
N ALA A 93 11.03 12.20 -4.42
CA ALA A 93 10.17 12.33 -3.25
C ALA A 93 10.88 12.65 -1.93
N GLY A 94 12.19 12.92 -1.96
CA GLY A 94 13.04 12.99 -0.76
C GLY A 94 13.48 11.62 -0.23
N TRP A 95 13.30 10.54 -1.00
CA TRP A 95 13.66 9.16 -0.65
C TRP A 95 14.73 8.58 -1.59
N GLY A 96 15.56 9.45 -2.15
CA GLY A 96 16.59 9.10 -3.11
C GLY A 96 16.10 8.95 -4.54
N ASP A 97 17.05 8.84 -5.46
CA ASP A 97 16.82 8.54 -6.87
C ASP A 97 16.44 7.06 -7.08
N ALA A 98 16.14 6.69 -8.33
CA ALA A 98 15.73 5.32 -8.65
C ALA A 98 16.83 4.28 -8.34
N GLU A 99 18.11 4.63 -8.56
CA GLU A 99 19.23 3.72 -8.32
C GLU A 99 19.42 3.48 -6.82
N GLU A 100 19.30 4.53 -6.00
CA GLU A 100 19.33 4.45 -4.54
C GLU A 100 18.19 3.58 -4.00
N GLN A 101 16.98 3.69 -4.56
CA GLN A 101 15.83 2.87 -4.18
C GLN A 101 16.05 1.38 -4.53
N TRP A 102 16.62 1.07 -5.70
CA TRP A 102 17.02 -0.29 -6.06
C TRP A 102 18.08 -0.87 -5.13
N LYS A 103 19.15 -0.10 -4.89
CA LYS A 103 20.24 -0.49 -4.00
C LYS A 103 19.76 -0.75 -2.57
N TYR A 104 18.79 0.03 -2.08
CA TYR A 104 18.18 -0.19 -0.77
C TYR A 104 17.62 -1.61 -0.65
N LEU A 105 16.71 -2.02 -1.55
CA LEU A 105 16.10 -3.36 -1.47
C LEU A 105 17.13 -4.49 -1.67
N ASP A 106 18.06 -4.32 -2.61
CA ASP A 106 19.10 -5.31 -2.87
C ASP A 106 20.03 -5.49 -1.66
N GLY A 107 20.33 -4.41 -0.94
CA GLY A 107 21.06 -4.46 0.33
C GLY A 107 20.32 -5.30 1.37
N LEU A 108 19.01 -5.09 1.54
CA LEU A 108 18.20 -5.87 2.48
C LEU A 108 18.16 -7.35 2.12
N ARG A 109 18.01 -7.68 0.83
CA ARG A 109 17.98 -9.07 0.33
C ARG A 109 19.28 -9.83 0.56
N ARG A 110 20.42 -9.14 0.58
CA ARG A 110 21.75 -9.71 0.87
C ARG A 110 22.05 -9.81 2.37
N GLY A 111 21.04 -9.58 3.22
CA GLY A 111 21.16 -9.66 4.68
C GLY A 111 21.56 -8.35 5.35
N GLY A 112 21.58 -7.23 4.62
CA GLY A 112 21.94 -5.94 5.19
C GLY A 112 20.85 -5.33 6.08
N GLY A 113 21.23 -4.88 7.28
CA GLY A 113 20.48 -3.95 8.12
C GLY A 113 19.23 -4.48 8.83
N LEU A 114 18.44 -5.37 8.22
CA LEU A 114 17.16 -5.82 8.81
C LEU A 114 17.36 -6.59 10.13
N ALA A 115 18.32 -7.51 10.19
CA ALA A 115 18.55 -8.32 11.39
C ALA A 115 18.94 -7.46 12.61
N GLU A 116 19.72 -6.40 12.39
CA GLU A 116 20.20 -5.48 13.44
C GLU A 116 19.07 -4.68 14.10
N ILE A 117 17.96 -4.49 13.38
CA ILE A 117 16.78 -3.75 13.85
C ILE A 117 15.61 -4.67 14.22
N GLY A 118 15.88 -5.97 14.43
CA GLY A 118 14.86 -6.96 14.82
C GLY A 118 13.99 -7.47 13.67
N GLY A 119 14.50 -7.38 12.44
CA GLY A 119 13.86 -7.87 11.23
C GLY A 119 14.47 -9.13 10.64
N ARG A 120 13.93 -9.58 9.50
CA ARG A 120 14.37 -10.80 8.82
C ARG A 120 14.63 -10.59 7.33
N ALA A 121 15.73 -11.16 6.81
CA ALA A 121 16.14 -10.97 5.42
C ALA A 121 15.13 -11.56 4.41
N GLU A 122 14.43 -12.63 4.77
CA GLU A 122 13.41 -13.27 3.94
C GLU A 122 12.23 -12.35 3.62
N TRP A 123 11.94 -11.34 4.47
CA TRP A 123 10.88 -10.38 4.18
C TRP A 123 11.19 -9.57 2.92
N ALA A 124 12.45 -9.22 2.69
CA ALA A 124 12.88 -8.49 1.50
C ALA A 124 12.73 -9.30 0.20
N GLN A 125 12.67 -10.64 0.30
CA GLN A 125 12.39 -11.52 -0.84
C GLN A 125 10.91 -11.49 -1.26
N ARG A 126 10.02 -11.04 -0.36
CA ARG A 126 8.58 -10.86 -0.62
C ARG A 126 8.23 -9.46 -1.14
N VAL A 127 9.24 -8.67 -1.50
CA VAL A 127 9.07 -7.31 -2.03
C VAL A 127 9.45 -7.30 -3.50
N GLU A 128 8.53 -6.86 -4.35
CA GLU A 128 8.75 -6.57 -5.77
C GLU A 128 8.73 -5.04 -5.95
N MET A 129 9.80 -4.47 -6.50
CA MET A 129 9.80 -3.07 -6.90
C MET A 129 9.38 -2.92 -8.36
N VAL A 130 8.61 -1.88 -8.62
CA VAL A 130 8.14 -1.51 -9.95
C VAL A 130 8.47 -0.05 -10.22
N ASP A 131 8.86 0.24 -11.45
CA ASP A 131 9.08 1.61 -11.88
C ASP A 131 7.81 2.44 -11.74
N SER A 132 7.95 3.69 -11.30
CA SER A 132 6.92 4.70 -11.57
C SER A 132 6.77 4.86 -13.07
N ARG A 133 5.59 5.27 -13.54
CA ARG A 133 5.34 5.55 -14.96
C ARG A 133 6.46 6.43 -15.56
N GLY A 134 6.71 6.23 -16.85
CA GLY A 134 7.88 6.74 -17.55
C GLY A 134 8.13 8.25 -17.43
N ASN A 135 9.37 8.65 -17.71
CA ASN A 135 9.83 10.04 -17.67
C ASN A 135 8.81 11.00 -18.33
N GLY A 136 8.29 11.95 -17.55
CA GLY A 136 7.44 13.04 -18.04
C GLY A 136 6.01 13.07 -17.50
N ASP A 137 5.55 12.02 -16.81
CA ASP A 137 4.24 12.07 -16.16
C ASP A 137 4.25 13.07 -14.98
N PRO A 138 3.26 13.98 -14.89
CA PRO A 138 3.21 14.96 -13.82
C PRO A 138 3.07 14.29 -12.45
N VAL A 139 3.88 14.71 -11.47
CA VAL A 139 3.80 14.21 -10.09
C VAL A 139 2.44 14.60 -9.49
N ILE A 140 1.55 13.63 -9.33
CA ILE A 140 0.27 13.78 -8.65
C ILE A 140 0.49 13.61 -7.14
N SER A 141 -0.05 14.52 -6.33
CA SER A 141 -0.08 14.41 -4.88
C SER A 141 -1.36 14.97 -4.29
N SER A 142 -1.82 14.40 -3.16
CA SER A 142 -3.02 14.91 -2.47
C SER A 142 -2.85 16.36 -2.00
N THR A 143 -1.62 16.81 -1.74
CA THR A 143 -1.33 18.22 -1.43
C THR A 143 -1.69 19.13 -2.61
N LYS A 144 -1.22 18.80 -3.83
CA LYS A 144 -1.57 19.57 -5.04
C LYS A 144 -3.07 19.58 -5.32
N VAL A 145 -3.77 18.47 -5.01
CA VAL A 145 -5.23 18.38 -5.12
C VAL A 145 -5.90 19.36 -4.16
N ARG A 146 -5.52 19.35 -2.87
CA ARG A 146 -6.08 20.27 -1.87
C ARG A 146 -5.78 21.73 -2.17
N GLU A 147 -4.57 22.04 -2.64
CA GLU A 147 -4.21 23.40 -3.10
C GLU A 147 -5.09 23.86 -4.26
N ALA A 148 -5.33 23.00 -5.26
CA ALA A 148 -6.21 23.33 -6.38
C ALA A 148 -7.65 23.59 -5.92
N VAL A 149 -8.16 22.79 -4.96
CA VAL A 149 -9.50 23.00 -4.39
C VAL A 149 -9.55 24.30 -3.59
N ALA A 150 -8.57 24.56 -2.71
CA ALA A 150 -8.51 25.77 -1.90
C ALA A 150 -8.40 27.04 -2.78
N GLY A 151 -7.68 26.96 -3.89
CA GLY A 151 -7.59 28.04 -4.88
C GLY A 151 -8.75 28.10 -5.87
N GLN A 152 -9.75 27.22 -5.75
CA GLN A 152 -10.87 27.07 -6.69
C GLN A 152 -10.43 26.85 -8.15
N ASP A 153 -9.24 26.28 -8.35
CA ASP A 153 -8.63 25.98 -9.65
C ASP A 153 -9.15 24.61 -10.16
N TRP A 154 -10.40 24.61 -10.60
CA TRP A 154 -11.10 23.41 -11.06
C TRP A 154 -10.49 22.79 -12.32
N ASP A 155 -9.84 23.61 -13.16
CA ASP A 155 -9.18 23.13 -14.36
C ASP A 155 -7.91 22.36 -14.00
N ARG A 156 -7.07 22.89 -13.09
CA ARG A 156 -5.95 22.14 -12.52
C ARG A 156 -6.40 20.89 -11.79
N LEU A 157 -7.49 20.95 -11.01
CA LEU A 157 -8.02 19.77 -10.31
C LEU A 157 -8.32 18.61 -11.29
N ARG A 158 -8.93 18.90 -12.44
CA ARG A 158 -9.23 17.89 -13.48
C ARG A 158 -7.99 17.25 -14.11
N THR A 159 -6.82 17.89 -14.01
CA THR A 159 -5.54 17.28 -14.43
C THR A 159 -4.94 16.36 -13.36
N LEU A 160 -5.38 16.48 -12.10
CA LEU A 160 -4.81 15.75 -10.96
C LEU A 160 -5.66 14.55 -10.53
N VAL A 161 -6.96 14.58 -10.79
CA VAL A 161 -7.91 13.50 -10.48
C VAL A 161 -8.84 13.24 -11.66
N SER A 162 -9.48 12.07 -11.69
CA SER A 162 -10.48 11.78 -12.72
C SER A 162 -11.66 12.77 -12.65
N GLY A 163 -12.32 13.02 -13.80
CA GLY A 163 -13.43 13.97 -13.89
C GLY A 163 -14.54 13.74 -12.87
N ARG A 164 -14.96 12.48 -12.67
CA ARG A 164 -16.00 12.14 -11.67
C ARG A 164 -15.57 12.47 -10.24
N VAL A 165 -14.28 12.30 -9.92
CA VAL A 165 -13.75 12.65 -8.58
C VAL A 165 -13.69 14.18 -8.42
N ALA A 166 -13.29 14.92 -9.46
CA ALA A 166 -13.31 16.38 -9.43
C ALA A 166 -14.74 16.94 -9.23
N GLU A 167 -15.71 16.38 -9.95
CA GLU A 167 -17.13 16.73 -9.81
C GLU A 167 -17.66 16.43 -8.41
N TRP A 168 -17.33 15.26 -7.86
CA TRP A 168 -17.71 14.88 -6.50
C TRP A 168 -17.14 15.85 -5.45
N ILE A 169 -15.83 16.12 -5.53
CA ILE A 169 -15.15 17.08 -4.63
C ILE A 169 -15.84 18.44 -4.67
N ARG A 170 -16.12 18.95 -5.88
CA ARG A 170 -16.79 20.25 -6.05
C ARG A 170 -18.22 20.25 -5.53
N LYS A 171 -19.00 19.21 -5.83
CA LYS A 171 -20.41 19.10 -5.45
C LYS A 171 -20.60 19.03 -3.94
N GLU A 172 -19.75 18.26 -3.27
CA GLU A 172 -19.85 18.02 -1.83
C GLU A 172 -19.02 19.02 -1.00
N GLY A 173 -18.37 20.00 -1.63
CA GLY A 173 -17.55 21.01 -0.94
C GLY A 173 -16.34 20.43 -0.21
N LEU A 174 -15.83 19.26 -0.61
CA LEU A 174 -14.73 18.60 0.09
C LEU A 174 -13.44 19.40 -0.01
N TYR A 175 -12.69 19.50 1.08
CA TYR A 175 -11.40 20.20 1.14
C TYR A 175 -11.46 21.72 0.87
N SER A 176 -12.66 22.28 0.78
CA SER A 176 -12.87 23.72 0.93
C SER A 176 -12.40 24.09 2.34
N GLN A 177 -11.70 25.20 2.50
CA GLN A 177 -11.45 25.73 3.83
C GLN A 177 -12.81 26.14 4.40
N ASP A 178 -13.34 25.37 5.34
CA ASP A 178 -14.35 25.89 6.24
C ASP A 178 -13.61 26.90 7.14
N GLU A 179 -13.88 28.18 6.94
CA GLU A 179 -13.65 29.18 7.98
C GLU A 179 -14.48 28.73 9.19
N GLY A 180 -13.78 28.22 10.22
CA GLY A 180 -14.32 28.23 11.58
C GLY A 180 -14.37 29.65 12.11
#